data_AF-A0A319E5S5-F1
#
_entry.id   AF-A0A319E5S5-F1
#
_cell.length_a   1.000
_cell.length_b   1.000
_cell.length_c   1.000
_cell.angle_alpha   90.00
_cell.angle_beta   90.00
_cell.angle_gamma   90.00
#
_symmetry.space_group_name_H-M   'P 1'
#
loop_
_entity.id
_entity.type
_entity.pdbx_description
1 polymer ?
#
loop_
_entity_poly.entity_id
_entity_poly.type
_entity_poly.pdbx_seq_one_letter_code
_entity_poly.pdbx_strand_id
1 'polypeptide(L)'
;MHLISVAVATLLTTASAILITKPAAGDTVHCNQPFQFCWEAVVTDPPQFCIFLTNFIEFPPQIFDLYRPITTDGGGCVTINPPNCPSPLRTTPYRIRATVCGDPNTIYAESGDFRLVF
;
A
#
# COMPACT_ATOMS: atom_id res chain seq x y z
N MET A 1 -27.41 13.21 -49.23
CA MET A 1 -27.36 12.31 -48.05
C MET A 1 -26.18 12.77 -47.19
N HIS A 2 -26.44 13.43 -46.06
CA HIS A 2 -25.38 13.90 -45.16
C HIS A 2 -25.13 12.84 -44.08
N LEU A 3 -23.95 12.22 -44.12
CA LEU A 3 -23.46 11.32 -43.08
C LEU A 3 -22.85 12.17 -41.97
N ILE A 4 -23.50 12.21 -40.80
CA ILE A 4 -22.92 12.81 -39.60
C ILE A 4 -21.94 11.79 -39.02
N SER A 5 -20.63 12.01 -39.22
CA SER A 5 -19.59 11.26 -38.52
C SER A 5 -19.61 11.66 -37.05
N VAL A 6 -20.24 10.84 -36.21
CA VAL A 6 -20.11 10.93 -34.76
C VAL A 6 -18.78 10.28 -34.39
N ALA A 7 -17.77 11.09 -34.10
CA ALA A 7 -16.54 10.61 -33.49
C ALA A 7 -16.83 10.26 -32.02
N VAL A 8 -16.89 8.97 -31.71
CA VAL A 8 -16.98 8.49 -30.32
C VAL A 8 -15.57 8.53 -29.74
N ALA A 9 -15.27 9.56 -28.95
CA ALA A 9 -14.07 9.62 -28.14
C ALA A 9 -14.23 8.67 -26.95
N THR A 10 -13.66 7.47 -27.03
CA THR A 10 -13.58 6.56 -25.89
C THR A 10 -12.56 7.11 -24.90
N LEU A 11 -13.03 7.64 -23.76
CA LEU A 11 -12.20 7.91 -22.60
C LEU A 11 -11.68 6.58 -22.06
N LEU A 12 -10.43 6.25 -22.36
CA LEU A 12 -9.72 5.20 -21.64
C LEU A 12 -9.50 5.70 -20.21
N THR A 13 -10.40 5.32 -19.30
CA THR A 13 -10.11 5.39 -17.86
C THR A 13 -9.02 4.38 -17.58
N THR A 14 -7.76 4.83 -17.52
CA THR A 14 -6.69 4.05 -16.91
C THR A 14 -7.08 3.89 -15.44
N ALA A 15 -7.61 2.72 -15.07
CA ALA A 15 -7.80 2.37 -13.67
C ALA A 15 -6.40 2.22 -13.05
N SER A 16 -5.86 3.30 -12.46
CA SER A 16 -4.67 3.18 -11.64
C SER A 16 -5.10 2.61 -10.30
N ALA A 17 -4.81 1.33 -10.06
CA ALA A 17 -5.03 0.69 -8.76
C ALA A 17 -4.28 1.43 -7.65
N ILE A 18 -4.66 1.19 -6.39
CA ILE A 18 -3.97 1.71 -5.20
C ILE A 18 -2.44 1.68 -5.41
N LEU A 19 -1.80 2.84 -5.28
CA LEU A 19 -0.35 2.98 -5.41
C LEU A 19 0.23 3.44 -4.08
N ILE A 20 1.08 2.61 -3.47
CA ILE A 20 1.77 3.00 -2.23
C ILE A 20 2.96 3.89 -2.59
N THR A 21 2.93 5.14 -2.10
CA THR A 21 3.96 6.16 -2.37
C THR A 21 4.93 6.34 -1.21
N LYS A 22 4.53 5.96 0.02
CA LYS A 22 5.42 5.87 1.18
C LYS A 22 5.10 4.64 2.03
N PRO A 23 6.12 3.91 2.52
CA PRO A 23 7.55 4.08 2.23
C PRO A 23 7.88 3.80 0.76
N ALA A 24 8.80 4.59 0.19
CA ALA A 24 9.32 4.39 -1.14
C ALA A 24 10.39 3.29 -1.15
N ALA A 25 10.70 2.76 -2.34
CA ALA A 25 11.77 1.79 -2.49
C ALA A 25 13.11 2.38 -2.02
N GLY A 26 13.81 1.67 -1.13
CA GLY A 26 15.09 2.09 -0.56
C GLY A 26 14.99 2.98 0.69
N ASP A 27 13.78 3.35 1.11
CA ASP A 27 13.60 4.12 2.35
C ASP A 27 14.12 3.37 3.58
N THR A 28 14.47 4.14 4.61
CA THR A 28 14.76 3.62 5.95
C THR A 28 13.73 4.17 6.92
N VAL A 29 12.97 3.28 7.55
CA VAL A 29 11.91 3.60 8.50
C VAL A 29 12.38 3.27 9.91
N HIS A 30 12.36 4.29 10.78
CA HIS A 30 12.75 4.18 12.18
C HIS A 30 11.54 3.80 13.03
N CYS A 31 11.60 2.61 13.62
CA CYS A 31 10.54 2.01 14.41
C CYS A 31 10.24 2.73 15.73
N ASN A 32 11.19 3.54 16.21
CA ASN A 32 11.06 4.35 17.41
C ASN A 32 10.43 5.74 17.14
N GLN A 33 10.10 6.05 15.88
CA GLN A 33 9.53 7.32 15.44
C GLN A 33 8.23 7.10 14.67
N PRO A 34 7.30 8.07 14.71
CA PRO A 34 6.15 8.05 13.82
C PRO A 34 6.61 8.07 12.36
N PHE A 35 6.03 7.22 11.51
CA PHE A 35 6.28 7.24 10.07
C PHE A 35 4.98 7.34 9.28
N GLN A 36 5.08 7.80 8.03
CA GLN A 36 3.93 7.95 7.15
C GLN A 36 3.77 6.75 6.22
N PHE A 37 2.56 6.21 6.16
CA PHE A 37 2.11 5.40 5.04
C PHE A 37 1.27 6.28 4.14
N CYS A 38 1.64 6.39 2.86
CA CYS A 38 0.93 7.20 1.89
C CYS A 38 0.56 6.39 0.65
N TRP A 39 -0.58 6.71 0.06
CA TRP A 39 -1.09 6.06 -1.14
C TRP A 39 -1.82 7.03 -2.07
N GLU A 40 -1.91 6.66 -3.34
CA GLU A 40 -2.84 7.21 -4.32
C GLU A 40 -3.89 6.14 -4.64
N ALA A 41 -5.09 6.56 -5.04
CA ALA A 41 -6.18 5.66 -5.40
C ALA A 41 -7.10 6.27 -6.48
N VAL A 42 -7.85 5.41 -7.16
CA VAL A 42 -8.90 5.80 -8.11
C VAL A 42 -10.28 5.43 -7.61
N VAL A 43 -11.29 6.03 -8.24
CA VAL A 43 -12.71 5.81 -7.93
C VAL A 43 -13.17 4.34 -8.04
N THR A 44 -12.45 3.50 -8.77
CA THR A 44 -12.76 2.06 -8.89
C THR A 44 -12.06 1.18 -7.85
N ASP A 45 -11.21 1.74 -6.99
CA ASP A 45 -10.54 0.98 -5.94
C ASP A 45 -11.51 0.55 -4.83
N PRO A 46 -11.16 -0.51 -4.07
CA PRO A 46 -11.91 -0.89 -2.89
C PRO A 46 -12.08 0.29 -1.92
N PRO A 47 -13.26 0.48 -1.29
CA PRO A 47 -13.52 1.61 -0.42
C PRO A 47 -12.69 1.59 0.88
N GLN A 48 -12.17 0.40 1.23
CA GLN A 48 -11.34 0.19 2.40
C GLN A 48 -10.29 -0.90 2.14
N PHE A 49 -9.16 -0.78 2.82
CA PHE A 49 -8.12 -1.80 2.84
C PHE A 49 -7.43 -1.83 4.21
N CYS A 50 -6.72 -2.91 4.50
CA CYS A 50 -5.85 -3.02 5.67
C CYS A 50 -4.40 -3.06 5.24
N ILE A 51 -3.49 -2.68 6.15
CA ILE A 51 -2.07 -2.64 5.86
C ILE A 51 -1.28 -3.67 6.66
N PHE A 52 -0.51 -4.47 5.94
CA PHE A 52 0.37 -5.47 6.51
C PHE A 52 1.83 -5.15 6.21
N LEU A 53 2.67 -5.22 7.24
CA LEU A 53 4.12 -5.27 7.09
C LEU A 53 4.54 -6.70 6.82
N THR A 54 5.32 -6.90 5.76
CA THR A 54 5.69 -8.24 5.35
C THR A 54 7.17 -8.39 5.02
N ASN A 55 7.71 -9.56 5.33
CA ASN A 55 9.00 -10.04 4.86
C ASN A 55 8.83 -11.47 4.35
N PHE A 56 8.86 -11.64 3.04
CA PHE A 56 8.78 -12.95 2.38
C PHE A 56 10.13 -13.43 1.85
N ILE A 57 11.22 -12.69 2.11
CA ILE A 57 12.57 -13.03 1.64
C ILE A 57 13.11 -14.22 2.42
N GLU A 58 12.91 -14.22 3.74
CA GLU A 58 13.38 -15.30 4.62
C GLU A 58 12.23 -16.19 5.09
N PHE A 59 12.51 -17.48 5.27
CA PHE A 59 11.58 -18.44 5.85
C PHE A 59 11.81 -18.58 7.36
N PRO A 60 10.75 -18.62 8.20
CA PRO A 60 9.34 -18.41 7.84
C PRO A 60 9.05 -16.94 7.50
N PRO A 61 8.10 -16.67 6.58
CA PRO A 61 7.68 -15.30 6.28
C PRO A 61 7.19 -14.59 7.53
N GLN A 62 7.47 -13.30 7.61
CA GLN A 62 6.90 -12.44 8.65
C GLN A 62 5.77 -11.61 8.06
N ILE A 63 4.64 -11.60 8.76
CA ILE A 63 3.43 -10.87 8.38
C ILE A 63 2.88 -10.25 9.65
N PHE A 64 2.74 -8.93 9.66
CA PHE A 64 2.29 -8.19 10.83
C PHE A 64 1.23 -7.17 10.42
N ASP A 65 0.12 -7.15 11.15
CA ASP A 65 -0.91 -6.14 11.00
C ASP A 65 -0.41 -4.83 11.61
N LEU A 66 -0.34 -3.77 10.80
CA LEU A 66 0.21 -2.48 11.23
C LEU A 66 -0.87 -1.50 11.70
N TYR A 67 -2.10 -1.61 11.19
CA TYR A 67 -3.05 -0.53 11.35
C TYR A 67 -4.49 -0.95 11.07
N ARG A 68 -5.41 -0.17 11.64
CA ARG A 68 -6.85 -0.31 11.41
C ARG A 68 -7.19 -0.15 9.91
N PRO A 69 -8.37 -0.63 9.48
CA PRO A 69 -8.85 -0.39 8.13
C PRO A 69 -8.75 1.09 7.75
N ILE A 70 -8.14 1.35 6.59
CA ILE A 70 -7.98 2.66 6.01
C ILE A 70 -9.12 2.87 5.01
N THR A 71 -9.77 4.03 5.07
CA THR A 71 -10.72 4.45 4.03
C THR A 71 -9.92 5.00 2.85
N THR A 72 -10.18 4.48 1.64
CA THR A 72 -9.34 4.76 0.47
C THR A 72 -9.46 6.20 -0.04
N ASP A 73 -10.66 6.79 0.05
CA ASP A 73 -11.09 8.16 -0.32
C ASP A 73 -10.13 8.98 -1.20
N GLY A 74 -9.80 8.49 -2.41
CA GLY A 74 -9.01 9.23 -3.39
C GLY A 74 -7.51 9.35 -3.11
N GLY A 75 -6.96 8.56 -2.17
CA GLY A 75 -5.56 8.64 -1.76
C GLY A 75 -5.39 9.38 -0.44
N GLY A 76 -4.21 9.27 0.16
CA GLY A 76 -3.93 9.96 1.42
C GLY A 76 -2.66 9.50 2.11
N CYS A 77 -2.51 9.97 3.35
CA CYS A 77 -1.46 9.51 4.24
C CYS A 77 -2.04 9.26 5.64
N VAL A 78 -1.57 8.20 6.30
CA VAL A 78 -1.78 7.97 7.72
C VAL A 78 -0.45 7.92 8.45
N THR A 79 -0.46 8.34 9.71
CA THR A 79 0.70 8.24 10.59
C THR A 79 0.63 6.96 11.39
N ILE A 80 1.68 6.16 11.30
CA ILE A 80 1.88 4.95 12.09
C ILE A 80 2.79 5.31 13.26
N ASN A 81 2.23 5.33 14.47
CA ASN A 81 2.93 5.75 15.68
C ASN A 81 3.74 4.59 16.31
N PRO A 82 4.83 4.86 17.04
CA PRO A 82 5.53 3.83 17.80
C PRO A 82 4.68 3.34 19.00
N PRO A 83 4.86 2.07 19.46
CA PRO A 83 5.68 1.02 18.88
C PRO A 83 4.85 0.13 17.94
N ASN A 84 4.61 0.57 16.70
CA ASN A 84 3.90 -0.25 15.70
C ASN A 84 4.83 -1.14 14.87
N CYS A 85 6.15 -1.04 15.06
CA CYS A 85 7.05 -2.03 14.50
C CYS A 85 7.05 -3.30 15.35
N PRO A 86 6.86 -4.46 14.73
CA PRO A 86 6.95 -5.75 15.40
C PRO A 86 8.39 -6.08 15.76
N SER A 87 8.59 -6.98 16.72
CA SER A 87 9.91 -7.50 17.11
C SER A 87 9.82 -9.02 17.31
N PRO A 88 10.82 -9.81 16.90
CA PRO A 88 12.09 -9.40 16.27
C PRO A 88 11.94 -9.08 14.77
N LEU A 89 12.71 -8.11 14.28
CA LEU A 89 12.83 -7.82 12.85
C LEU A 89 14.04 -8.55 12.24
N ARG A 90 13.94 -8.83 10.95
CA ARG A 90 15.00 -9.37 10.10
C ARG A 90 15.85 -8.24 9.53
N THR A 91 17.06 -8.58 9.09
CA THR A 91 17.96 -7.65 8.41
C THR A 91 17.61 -7.47 6.93
N THR A 92 16.80 -8.37 6.38
CA THR A 92 16.28 -8.28 5.02
C THR A 92 15.20 -7.21 4.88
N PRO A 93 15.05 -6.58 3.69
CA PRO A 93 14.03 -5.58 3.45
C PRO A 93 12.60 -6.08 3.70
N TYR A 94 11.73 -5.13 4.01
CA TYR A 94 10.30 -5.32 4.20
C TYR A 94 9.51 -4.61 3.10
N ARG A 95 8.23 -4.99 2.97
CA ARG A 95 7.23 -4.31 2.14
C ARG A 95 5.96 -4.07 2.94
N ILE A 96 5.25 -3.01 2.60
CA ILE A 96 3.87 -2.79 3.05
C ILE A 96 2.93 -3.25 1.95
N ARG A 97 1.93 -4.02 2.34
CA ARG A 97 0.84 -4.45 1.47
C ARG A 97 -0.47 -3.80 1.90
N ALA A 98 -1.18 -3.22 0.95
CA ALA A 98 -2.60 -2.91 1.10
C ALA A 98 -3.39 -4.15 0.66
N THR A 99 -4.23 -4.69 1.53
CA THR A 99 -4.94 -5.97 1.30
C THR A 99 -6.40 -5.90 1.71
N VAL A 100 -7.14 -6.97 1.39
CA VAL A 100 -8.41 -7.28 2.06
C VAL A 100 -8.14 -7.38 3.57
N CYS A 101 -8.99 -6.74 4.37
CA CYS A 101 -8.92 -6.87 5.82
C CYS A 101 -9.20 -8.30 6.27
N GLY A 102 -8.31 -8.86 7.08
CA GLY A 102 -8.37 -10.25 7.55
C GLY A 102 -7.71 -11.27 6.62
N ASP A 103 -7.24 -10.87 5.43
CA ASP A 103 -6.48 -11.74 4.52
C ASP A 103 -5.26 -11.01 3.95
N PRO A 104 -4.06 -11.24 4.51
CA PRO A 104 -2.82 -10.58 4.06
C PRO A 104 -2.33 -11.05 2.68
N ASN A 105 -2.98 -12.07 2.09
CA ASN A 105 -2.60 -12.63 0.79
C ASN A 105 -3.48 -12.14 -0.37
N THR A 106 -4.63 -11.54 -0.08
CA THR A 106 -5.44 -10.86 -1.11
C THR A 106 -5.00 -9.40 -1.23
N ILE A 107 -4.01 -9.18 -2.09
CA ILE A 107 -3.24 -7.93 -2.20
C ILE A 107 -3.88 -7.00 -3.24
N TYR A 108 -4.11 -5.74 -2.86
CA TYR A 108 -4.48 -4.65 -3.76
C TYR A 108 -3.26 -3.88 -4.26
N ALA A 109 -2.29 -3.64 -3.36
CA ALA A 109 -1.05 -2.95 -3.69
C ALA A 109 0.10 -3.40 -2.78
N GLU A 110 1.33 -3.27 -3.27
CA GLU A 110 2.55 -3.55 -2.52
C GLU A 110 3.57 -2.43 -2.74
N SER A 111 4.26 -2.01 -1.68
CA SER A 111 5.34 -1.03 -1.76
C SER A 111 6.60 -1.64 -2.38
N GLY A 112 7.55 -0.78 -2.74
CA GLY A 112 8.92 -1.21 -2.93
C GLY A 112 9.55 -1.72 -1.62
N ASP A 113 10.69 -2.41 -1.76
CA ASP A 113 11.50 -2.87 -0.62
C ASP A 113 12.08 -1.69 0.16
N PHE A 114 11.89 -1.67 1.48
CA PHE A 114 12.47 -0.68 2.38
C PHE A 114 13.07 -1.34 3.64
N ARG A 115 13.90 -0.60 4.37
CA ARG A 115 14.56 -1.10 5.59
C ARG A 115 13.85 -0.61 6.84
N LEU A 116 13.78 -1.48 7.85
CA LEU A 116 13.34 -1.11 9.19
C LEU A 116 14.52 -1.11 10.15
N VAL A 117 14.59 -0.10 11.01
CA VAL A 117 15.64 0.07 12.03
C VAL A 117 15.02 0.52 13.35
N PHE A 118 15.63 0.14 14.48
CA PHE A 118 15.21 0.55 15.83
C PHE A 118 16.03 1.71 16.38
#